data_AF-A0A5C6B8X7-F1
#
_entry.id   AF-A0A5C6B8X7-F1
#
_cell.length_a   1.000
_cell.length_b   1.000
_cell.length_c   1.000
_cell.angle_alpha   90.00
_cell.angle_beta   90.00
_cell.angle_gamma   90.00
#
_symmetry.space_group_name_H-M   'P 1'
#
loop_
_entity.id
_entity.type
_entity.pdbx_description
1 polymer ?
#
loop_
_entity_poly.entity_id
_entity_poly.type
_entity_poly.pdbx_seq_one_letter_code
_entity_poly.pdbx_strand_id
1 'polypeptide(L)'
;MNGTWVEIEFDCLPLRSVSRLDVPLDASPVYEQFVLRVKRAMDKHGTHNAYYLHRGTCVFHLTNDPDHGEISFRFEGTVLTGSKDRQTKSVDITTELRRETCGWLNEPIVQFFAETVQHAILVEFNRYIQAGDLTKTEERISKLAEQNELTDGFVGMYL
;
A
#
# COMPACT_ATOMS: atom_id res chain seq x y z
N MET A 1 25.37 13.96 -9.92
CA MET A 1 24.42 14.10 -8.80
C MET A 1 23.11 13.52 -9.29
N ASN A 2 22.62 12.46 -8.65
CA ASN A 2 21.30 11.91 -8.93
C ASN A 2 20.36 12.46 -7.86
N GLY A 3 19.30 13.16 -8.26
CA GLY A 3 18.27 13.62 -7.33
C GLY A 3 17.22 12.54 -7.12
N THR A 4 16.62 12.51 -5.93
CA THR A 4 15.41 11.73 -5.63
C THR A 4 14.24 12.69 -5.59
N TRP A 5 13.24 12.49 -6.46
CA TRP A 5 12.11 13.41 -6.63
C TRP A 5 10.86 12.92 -5.89
N VAL A 6 10.68 11.60 -5.85
CA VAL A 6 9.57 10.92 -5.19
C VAL A 6 10.07 9.60 -4.59
N GLU A 7 9.81 9.39 -3.31
CA GLU A 7 10.07 8.13 -2.60
C GLU A 7 8.74 7.47 -2.23
N ILE A 8 8.61 6.18 -2.50
CA ILE A 8 7.40 5.41 -2.20
C ILE A 8 7.78 4.10 -1.55
N GLU A 9 7.14 3.81 -0.42
CA GLU A 9 7.24 2.56 0.30
C GLU A 9 5.84 2.03 0.62
N PHE A 10 5.62 0.73 0.54
CA PHE A 10 4.36 0.10 0.93
C PHE A 10 4.54 -1.40 1.15
N ASP A 11 3.64 -1.98 1.94
CA ASP A 11 3.39 -3.41 1.95
C ASP A 11 2.23 -3.73 1.01
N CYS A 12 2.30 -4.87 0.32
CA CYS A 12 1.32 -5.31 -0.66
C CYS A 12 0.70 -6.65 -0.29
N LEU A 13 -0.63 -6.70 -0.25
CA LEU A 13 -1.42 -7.91 -0.03
C LEU A 13 -2.29 -8.21 -1.27
N PRO A 14 -1.98 -9.26 -2.06
CA PRO A 14 -2.87 -9.73 -3.12
C PRO A 14 -4.21 -10.17 -2.54
N LEU A 15 -5.33 -9.54 -2.94
CA LEU A 15 -6.63 -9.84 -2.32
C LEU A 15 -7.11 -11.29 -2.60
N ARG A 16 -6.64 -11.90 -3.69
CA ARG A 16 -6.89 -13.32 -4.00
C ARG A 16 -6.28 -14.31 -3.00
N SER A 17 -5.22 -13.92 -2.27
CA SER A 17 -4.59 -14.82 -1.30
C SER A 17 -5.32 -14.83 0.05
N VAL A 18 -6.35 -13.99 0.19
CA VAL A 18 -7.12 -13.85 1.41
C VAL A 18 -8.28 -14.84 1.41
N SER A 19 -8.13 -15.95 2.12
CA SER A 19 -9.13 -17.04 2.17
C SER A 19 -10.20 -16.84 3.25
N ARG A 20 -9.80 -16.33 4.42
CA ARG A 20 -10.69 -15.93 5.52
C ARG A 20 -10.14 -14.71 6.23
N LEU A 21 -11.05 -13.80 6.59
CA LEU A 21 -10.78 -12.60 7.38
C LEU A 21 -11.64 -12.62 8.65
N ASP A 22 -11.59 -13.72 9.40
CA ASP A 22 -12.20 -13.72 10.72
C ASP A 22 -11.30 -12.90 11.63
N VAL A 23 -11.87 -11.88 12.29
CA VAL A 23 -11.14 -11.07 13.27
C VAL A 23 -11.05 -11.90 14.54
N PRO A 24 -9.84 -12.26 15.01
CA PRO A 24 -9.68 -12.93 16.30
C PRO A 24 -10.31 -12.13 17.44
N LEU A 25 -10.89 -12.81 18.43
CA LEU A 25 -11.49 -12.15 19.60
C LEU A 25 -10.47 -11.34 20.42
N ASP A 26 -9.19 -11.72 20.33
CA ASP A 26 -8.04 -11.10 20.98
C ASP A 26 -7.28 -10.11 20.07
N ALA A 27 -7.81 -9.81 18.88
CA ALA A 27 -7.18 -8.88 17.96
C ALA A 27 -7.04 -7.47 18.56
N SER A 28 -5.90 -6.83 18.28
CA SER A 28 -5.75 -5.41 18.60
C SER A 28 -6.75 -4.58 17.77
N PRO A 29 -7.22 -3.44 18.29
CA PRO A 29 -8.12 -2.56 17.54
C PRO A 29 -7.56 -2.11 16.18
N VAL A 30 -6.23 -1.94 16.09
CA VAL A 30 -5.54 -1.57 14.85
C VAL A 30 -5.64 -2.69 13.81
N TYR A 31 -5.44 -3.93 14.24
CA TYR A 31 -5.53 -5.10 13.36
C TYR A 31 -6.97 -5.36 12.92
N GLU A 32 -7.93 -5.26 13.84
CA GLU A 32 -9.36 -5.35 13.51
C GLU A 32 -9.74 -4.32 12.44
N GLN A 33 -9.34 -3.06 12.62
CA GLN A 33 -9.63 -2.02 11.63
C GLN A 33 -8.95 -2.30 10.28
N PHE A 34 -7.72 -2.81 10.27
CA PHE A 34 -7.06 -3.22 9.04
C PHE A 34 -7.86 -4.31 8.32
N VAL A 35 -8.26 -5.36 9.03
CA VAL A 35 -9.11 -6.44 8.48
C VAL A 35 -10.41 -5.88 7.91
N LEU A 36 -11.08 -4.98 8.61
CA LEU A 36 -12.31 -4.35 8.12
C LEU A 36 -12.08 -3.53 6.84
N ARG A 37 -10.94 -2.85 6.72
CA ARG A 37 -10.60 -2.11 5.48
C ARG A 37 -10.28 -3.05 4.32
N VAL A 38 -9.57 -4.15 4.57
CA VAL A 38 -9.33 -5.18 3.54
C VAL A 38 -10.65 -5.82 3.09
N LYS A 39 -11.56 -6.15 4.01
CA LYS A 39 -12.91 -6.64 3.65
C LYS A 39 -13.64 -5.67 2.75
N ARG A 40 -13.69 -4.38 3.12
CA ARG A 40 -14.32 -3.35 2.29
C ARG A 40 -13.69 -3.24 0.91
N ALA A 41 -12.37 -3.38 0.80
CA ALA A 41 -11.67 -3.40 -0.48
C ALA A 41 -12.09 -4.60 -1.34
N MET A 42 -12.18 -5.80 -0.75
CA MET A 42 -12.65 -7.01 -1.43
C MET A 42 -14.12 -6.88 -1.87
N ASP A 43 -14.98 -6.32 -1.03
CA ASP A 43 -16.40 -6.11 -1.34
C ASP A 43 -16.57 -5.09 -2.49
N LYS A 44 -15.75 -4.03 -2.50
CA LYS A 44 -15.83 -2.95 -3.49
C LYS A 44 -15.25 -3.36 -4.85
N HIS A 45 -14.13 -4.07 -4.87
CA HIS A 45 -13.33 -4.30 -6.09
C HIS A 45 -13.20 -5.76 -6.50
N GLY A 46 -13.65 -6.69 -5.66
CA GLY A 46 -13.35 -8.10 -5.80
C GLY A 46 -11.92 -8.44 -5.39
N THR A 47 -11.51 -9.68 -5.66
CA THR A 47 -10.22 -10.22 -5.23
C THR A 47 -9.24 -10.48 -6.37
N HIS A 48 -9.76 -10.60 -7.59
CA HIS A 48 -8.97 -10.91 -8.77
C HIS A 48 -8.36 -9.64 -9.37
N ASN A 49 -7.07 -9.66 -9.73
CA ASN A 49 -6.33 -8.48 -10.21
C ASN A 49 -6.42 -7.27 -9.26
N ALA A 50 -6.59 -7.53 -7.96
CA ALA A 50 -6.73 -6.51 -6.93
C ALA A 50 -5.71 -6.74 -5.81
N TYR A 51 -5.02 -5.66 -5.45
CA TYR A 51 -3.92 -5.67 -4.47
C TYR A 51 -4.16 -4.57 -3.45
N TYR A 52 -4.18 -4.94 -2.19
CA TYR A 52 -4.32 -3.97 -1.10
C TYR A 52 -2.94 -3.49 -0.66
N LEU A 53 -2.71 -2.19 -0.78
CA LEU A 53 -1.52 -1.52 -0.27
C LEU A 53 -1.80 -0.99 1.12
N HIS A 54 -0.89 -1.26 2.04
CA HIS A 54 -0.97 -0.77 3.41
C HIS A 54 0.38 -0.28 3.90
N ARG A 55 0.35 0.52 4.99
CA ARG A 55 1.55 1.19 5.51
C ARG A 55 2.29 1.99 4.44
N GLY A 56 1.54 2.50 3.47
CA GLY A 56 2.08 3.24 2.36
C GLY A 56 2.62 4.59 2.83
N THR A 57 3.80 4.96 2.35
CA THR A 57 4.37 6.29 2.48
C THR A 57 4.76 6.80 1.10
N CYS A 58 4.43 8.06 0.82
CA CYS A 58 4.86 8.77 -0.38
C CYS A 58 5.50 10.10 0.05
N VAL A 59 6.74 10.34 -0.36
CA VAL A 59 7.50 11.56 -0.03
C VAL A 59 7.84 12.28 -1.33
N PHE A 60 7.44 13.54 -1.44
CA PHE A 60 7.85 14.43 -2.52
C PHE A 60 8.99 15.34 -2.05
N HIS A 61 10.04 15.46 -2.86
CA HIS A 61 11.17 16.35 -2.61
C HIS A 61 11.14 17.52 -3.61
N LEU A 62 10.63 18.67 -3.17
CA LEU A 62 10.52 19.89 -3.98
C LEU A 62 11.83 20.69 -4.04
N THR A 63 12.73 20.44 -3.09
CA THR A 63 14.11 20.93 -3.11
C THR A 63 15.07 19.82 -2.71
N ASN A 64 16.37 20.08 -2.79
CA ASN A 64 17.42 19.14 -2.38
C ASN A 64 17.69 19.16 -0.85
N ASP A 65 16.93 19.93 -0.07
CA ASP A 65 17.04 20.03 1.38
C ASP A 65 15.78 19.43 2.05
N PRO A 66 15.90 18.33 2.82
CA PRO A 66 14.77 17.69 3.47
C PRO A 66 14.08 18.58 4.52
N ASP A 67 14.83 19.51 5.14
CA ASP A 67 14.25 20.46 6.10
C ASP A 67 13.57 21.65 5.42
N HIS A 68 13.59 21.70 4.08
CA HIS A 68 13.00 22.78 3.30
C HIS A 68 12.51 22.30 1.93
N GLY A 69 11.36 21.64 1.87
CA GLY A 69 10.82 21.17 0.58
C GLY A 69 10.25 19.75 0.58
N GLU A 70 10.14 19.11 1.75
CA GLU A 70 9.59 17.76 1.89
C GLU A 70 8.08 17.83 2.09
N ILE A 71 7.34 16.93 1.42
CA ILE A 71 5.92 16.68 1.67
C ILE A 71 5.72 15.17 1.76
N SER A 72 5.33 14.69 2.94
CA SER A 72 5.12 13.27 3.21
C SER A 72 3.64 12.97 3.43
N PHE A 73 3.15 11.95 2.72
CA PHE A 73 1.81 11.40 2.87
C PHE A 73 1.88 9.95 3.34
N ARG A 74 0.94 9.56 4.19
CA ARG A 74 0.60 8.15 4.39
C ARG A 74 -0.55 7.78 3.47
N PHE A 75 -0.55 6.55 2.97
CA PHE A 75 -1.65 6.04 2.15
C PHE A 75 -1.95 4.56 2.42
N GLU A 76 -3.18 4.18 2.10
CA GLU A 76 -3.63 2.80 2.06
C GLU A 76 -4.81 2.66 1.08
N GLY A 77 -5.00 1.47 0.52
CA GLY A 77 -6.13 1.20 -0.35
C GLY A 77 -5.82 0.15 -1.41
N THR A 78 -6.56 0.18 -2.52
CA THR A 78 -6.55 -0.90 -3.51
C THR A 78 -5.97 -0.44 -4.83
N VAL A 79 -5.11 -1.26 -5.40
CA VAL A 79 -4.59 -1.13 -6.76
C VAL A 79 -5.18 -2.24 -7.62
N LEU A 80 -5.74 -1.85 -8.76
CA LEU A 80 -6.32 -2.78 -9.73
C LEU A 80 -5.42 -2.89 -10.95
N THR A 81 -5.16 -4.11 -11.40
CA THR A 81 -4.34 -4.40 -12.57
C THR A 81 -5.19 -4.86 -13.76
N GLY A 82 -4.57 -4.92 -14.93
CA GLY A 82 -5.15 -5.59 -16.08
C GLY A 82 -5.24 -7.11 -15.90
N SER A 83 -5.94 -7.79 -16.80
CA SER A 83 -6.19 -9.23 -16.75
C SER A 83 -4.96 -10.15 -16.74
N LYS A 84 -3.77 -9.59 -17.00
CA LYS A 84 -2.49 -10.32 -16.99
C LYS A 84 -1.60 -9.93 -15.82
N ASP A 85 -2.07 -9.08 -14.89
CA ASP A 85 -1.28 -8.59 -13.76
C ASP A 85 0.04 -7.88 -14.13
N ARG A 86 0.12 -7.31 -15.34
CA ARG A 86 1.35 -6.67 -15.84
C ARG A 86 1.37 -5.16 -15.72
N GLN A 87 0.21 -4.56 -15.55
CA GLN A 87 0.06 -3.11 -15.56
C GLN A 87 -1.13 -2.71 -14.70
N THR A 88 -0.93 -1.67 -13.90
CA THR A 88 -1.95 -0.99 -13.13
C THR A 88 -2.94 -0.29 -14.04
N LYS A 89 -4.24 -0.45 -13.75
CA LYS A 89 -5.35 0.23 -14.42
C LYS A 89 -5.89 1.40 -13.61
N SER A 90 -6.04 1.22 -12.31
CA SER A 90 -6.60 2.24 -11.42
C SER A 90 -6.13 2.02 -9.99
N VAL A 91 -6.19 3.09 -9.22
CA VAL A 91 -5.82 3.13 -7.80
C VAL A 91 -6.98 3.77 -7.05
N ASP A 92 -7.43 3.13 -5.99
CA ASP A 92 -8.48 3.61 -5.08
C ASP A 92 -7.91 3.61 -3.66
N ILE A 93 -7.37 4.75 -3.25
CA ILE A 93 -6.64 4.91 -2.00
C ILE A 93 -7.17 6.07 -1.17
N THR A 94 -6.96 5.97 0.13
CA THR A 94 -7.05 7.11 1.04
C THR A 94 -5.63 7.61 1.31
N THR A 95 -5.47 8.93 1.29
CA THR A 95 -4.20 9.62 1.48
C THR A 95 -4.34 10.65 2.59
N GLU A 96 -3.33 10.78 3.43
CA GLU A 96 -3.32 11.75 4.53
C GLU A 96 -1.95 12.39 4.66
N LEU A 97 -1.92 13.72 4.78
CA LEU A 97 -0.69 14.46 5.02
C LEU A 97 -0.10 14.05 6.38
N ARG A 98 1.15 13.60 6.37
CA ARG A 98 1.89 13.19 7.57
C ARG A 98 2.79 14.30 8.08
N ARG A 99 3.56 14.92 7.18
CA ARG A 99 4.55 15.95 7.50
C ARG A 99 4.78 16.83 6.27
N GLU A 100 5.09 18.09 6.50
CA GLU A 100 5.65 18.98 5.50
C GLU A 100 6.74 19.87 6.10
N THR A 101 7.66 20.35 5.26
CA THR A 101 8.71 21.33 5.63
C THR A 101 8.69 22.57 4.71
N CYS A 102 7.56 22.83 4.07
CA CYS A 102 7.34 23.90 3.13
C CYS A 102 6.46 25.00 3.76
N GLY A 103 7.09 26.05 4.30
CA GLY A 103 6.36 27.21 4.84
C GLY A 103 5.49 27.99 3.84
N TRP A 104 5.51 27.61 2.55
CA TRP A 104 4.70 28.16 1.46
C TRP A 104 3.61 27.21 0.96
N LEU A 105 3.41 26.05 1.59
CA LEU A 105 2.26 25.20 1.28
C LEU A 105 0.97 25.80 1.80
N ASN A 106 -0.06 25.70 0.98
CA ASN A 106 -1.43 26.01 1.36
C ASN A 106 -2.32 24.79 1.09
N GLU A 107 -3.53 24.83 1.66
CA GLU A 107 -4.48 23.71 1.60
C GLU A 107 -4.76 23.22 0.17
N PRO A 108 -5.00 24.07 -0.85
CA PRO A 108 -5.16 23.61 -2.23
C PRO A 108 -3.94 22.85 -2.78
N ILE A 109 -2.73 23.28 -2.46
CA ILE A 109 -1.51 22.59 -2.91
C ILE A 109 -1.38 21.24 -2.22
N VAL A 110 -1.65 21.16 -0.91
CA VAL A 110 -1.66 19.89 -0.17
C VAL A 110 -2.65 18.91 -0.79
N GLN A 111 -3.87 19.35 -1.10
CA GLN A 111 -4.89 18.53 -1.75
C GLN A 111 -4.45 18.05 -3.14
N PHE A 112 -3.84 18.94 -3.93
CA PHE A 112 -3.26 18.57 -5.22
C PHE A 112 -2.19 17.48 -5.08
N PHE A 113 -1.30 17.58 -4.09
CA PHE A 113 -0.30 16.54 -3.84
C PHE A 113 -0.92 15.24 -3.32
N ALA A 114 -1.96 15.32 -2.49
CA ALA A 114 -2.70 14.14 -2.04
C ALA A 114 -3.29 13.36 -3.23
N GLU A 115 -3.88 14.05 -4.21
CA GLU A 115 -4.33 13.42 -5.47
C GLU A 115 -3.14 12.88 -6.29
N THR A 116 -2.02 13.62 -6.31
CA THR A 116 -0.80 13.23 -7.03
C THR A 116 -0.18 11.92 -6.50
N VAL A 117 -0.38 11.57 -5.23
CA VAL A 117 0.03 10.27 -4.67
C VAL A 117 -0.55 9.10 -5.49
N GLN A 118 -1.79 9.21 -6.01
CA GLN A 118 -2.38 8.17 -6.86
C GLN A 118 -1.60 7.98 -8.16
N HIS A 119 -1.20 9.07 -8.80
CA HIS A 119 -0.38 9.04 -10.02
C HIS A 119 1.01 8.45 -9.75
N ALA A 120 1.60 8.78 -8.61
CA ALA A 120 2.89 8.24 -8.23
C ALA A 120 2.83 6.72 -7.96
N ILE A 121 1.78 6.25 -7.28
CA ILE A 121 1.54 4.82 -7.05
C ILE A 121 1.26 4.06 -8.35
N LEU A 122 0.52 4.65 -9.30
CA LEU A 122 0.30 4.03 -10.62
C LEU A 122 1.63 3.65 -11.30
N VAL A 123 2.61 4.55 -11.24
CA VAL A 123 3.94 4.33 -11.82
C VAL A 123 4.75 3.36 -10.98
N GLU A 124 4.81 3.56 -9.67
CA GLU A 124 5.66 2.73 -8.80
C GLU A 124 5.16 1.29 -8.70
N PHE A 125 3.84 1.08 -8.67
CA PHE A 125 3.30 -0.28 -8.67
C PHE A 125 3.60 -1.02 -9.98
N ASN A 126 3.65 -0.33 -11.14
CA ASN A 126 4.12 -0.95 -12.38
C ASN A 126 5.59 -1.39 -12.28
N ARG A 127 6.44 -0.59 -11.64
CA ARG A 127 7.86 -0.94 -11.40
C ARG A 127 7.97 -2.13 -10.46
N TYR A 128 7.16 -2.16 -9.39
CA TYR A 128 7.06 -3.26 -8.45
C TYR A 128 6.66 -4.59 -9.13
N ILE A 129 5.66 -4.54 -10.03
CA ILE A 129 5.28 -5.69 -10.86
C ILE A 129 6.46 -6.15 -11.73
N GLN A 130 7.11 -5.22 -12.43
CA GLN A 130 8.20 -5.53 -13.36
C GLN A 130 9.44 -6.10 -12.67
N ALA A 131 9.70 -5.69 -11.43
CA ALA A 131 10.77 -6.24 -10.59
C ALA A 131 10.50 -7.70 -10.12
N GLY A 132 9.31 -8.24 -10.40
CA GLY A 132 8.90 -9.59 -10.00
C GLY A 132 8.54 -9.70 -8.52
N ASP A 133 8.36 -8.58 -7.82
CA ASP A 133 8.10 -8.58 -6.38
C ASP A 133 6.68 -9.07 -6.04
N LEU A 134 5.75 -9.02 -6.99
CA LEU A 134 4.46 -9.72 -6.88
C LEU A 134 4.64 -11.22 -6.63
N THR A 135 5.43 -11.89 -7.46
CA THR A 135 5.68 -13.33 -7.35
C THR A 135 6.37 -13.66 -6.03
N LYS A 136 7.36 -12.86 -5.62
CA LYS A 136 8.03 -13.03 -4.31
C LYS A 136 7.09 -12.84 -3.13
N THR A 137 6.06 -12.00 -3.27
CA THR A 137 5.06 -11.76 -2.22
C THR A 137 4.13 -12.96 -2.10
N GLU A 138 3.66 -13.50 -3.22
CA GLU A 138 2.87 -14.73 -3.23
C GLU A 138 3.63 -15.93 -2.67
N GLU A 139 4.90 -16.10 -3.05
CA GLU A 139 5.77 -17.16 -2.51
C GLU A 139 5.99 -17.00 -1.00
N ARG A 140 6.19 -15.77 -0.51
CA ARG A 140 6.32 -15.50 0.92
C ARG A 140 5.04 -15.88 1.68
N ILE A 141 3.88 -15.50 1.14
CA ILE A 141 2.58 -15.84 1.74
C ILE A 141 2.36 -17.36 1.73
N SER A 142 2.69 -18.06 0.63
CA SER A 142 2.57 -19.51 0.55
C SER A 142 3.47 -20.22 1.57
N LYS A 143 4.74 -19.80 1.71
CA LYS A 143 5.65 -20.37 2.70
C LYS A 143 5.19 -20.14 4.13
N LEU A 144 4.64 -18.96 4.42
CA LEU A 144 4.03 -18.66 5.72
C LEU A 144 2.80 -19.54 5.97
N ALA A 145 1.96 -19.76 4.95
CA ALA A 145 0.81 -20.66 5.06
C ALA A 145 1.24 -22.12 5.33
N GLU A 146 2.26 -22.63 4.63
CA GLU A 146 2.80 -23.99 4.83
C GLU A 146 3.42 -24.17 6.23
N GLN A 147 4.13 -23.15 6.73
CA GLN A 147 4.68 -23.17 8.10
C GLN A 147 3.56 -23.15 9.16
N ASN A 148 2.45 -22.46 8.87
CA ASN A 148 1.30 -22.39 9.75
C ASN A 148 0.40 -23.63 9.65
N GLU A 149 0.33 -24.34 8.51
CA GLU A 149 -0.41 -25.60 8.40
C GLU A 149 0.22 -26.75 9.20
N LEU A 150 1.52 -26.68 9.50
CA LEU A 150 2.20 -27.61 10.41
C LEU A 150 1.93 -27.32 11.91
N THR A 151 1.34 -26.16 12.22
CA THR A 151 1.00 -25.73 13.58
C THR A 151 -0.48 -25.39 13.62
N ASP A 152 -1.32 -26.40 13.88
CA ASP A 152 -2.78 -26.29 13.91
C ASP A 152 -3.25 -25.05 14.70
N GLY A 153 -3.64 -24.01 13.96
CA GLY A 153 -4.20 -22.79 14.50
C GLY A 153 -3.19 -21.78 15.08
N PHE A 154 -3.19 -20.60 14.46
CA PHE A 154 -2.78 -19.30 14.99
C PHE A 154 -1.35 -18.78 14.77
N VAL A 155 -1.35 -17.47 14.50
CA VAL A 155 -0.33 -16.42 14.70
C VAL A 155 0.55 -16.05 13.49
N GLY A 156 0.58 -14.74 13.19
CA GLY A 156 1.88 -14.07 13.09
C GLY A 156 2.19 -13.22 11.87
N MET A 157 1.32 -12.26 11.50
CA MET A 157 1.87 -11.01 10.96
C MET A 157 2.49 -10.26 12.14
N TYR A 158 3.80 -10.46 12.35
CA TYR A 158 4.59 -9.68 13.31
C TYR A 158 4.47 -8.20 12.98
N LEU A 159 3.66 -7.48 13.77
CA LEU A 159 3.64 -6.04 13.89
C LEU A 159 3.83 -5.67 15.35
#